data_AF-A0A1Q3DAK4-F1
#
_entry.id   AF-A0A1Q3DAK4-F1
#
_cell.length_a   1.000
_cell.length_b   1.000
_cell.length_c   1.000
_cell.angle_alpha   90.00
_cell.angle_beta   90.00
_cell.angle_gamma   90.00
#
_symmetry.space_group_name_H-M   'P 1'
#
loop_
_entity.id
_entity.type
_entity.pdbx_description
1 polymer ?
#
loop_
_entity_poly.entity_id
_entity_poly.type
_entity_poly.pdbx_seq_one_letter_code
_entity_poly.pdbx_strand_id
1 'polypeptide(L)'
;MQNKFGQPPLDIAKRVFYPDWHYYINHAQKTQTYYEFILVDTDSIKINPKPDPKNPRLITHTSVFIQKIITLSEWGQNPHHFKQFTASFDLPIYNYFNYVDAWKYTFLFKNIEDRHSWFFCFDKTFKKQTIPYWFIDW
;
A
#
# COMPACT_ATOMS: atom_id res chain seq x y z
N MET A 1 17.51 15.28 32.93
CA MET A 1 17.18 15.55 31.52
C MET A 1 18.36 15.07 30.68
N GLN A 2 18.22 13.97 29.93
CA GLN A 2 19.31 13.46 29.08
C GLN A 2 19.12 13.91 27.63
N ASN A 3 20.21 14.44 27.07
CA ASN A 3 20.35 15.00 25.73
C ASN A 3 19.81 14.05 24.64
N LYS A 4 18.86 14.56 23.81
CA LYS A 4 18.27 13.88 22.65
C LYS A 4 18.93 14.27 21.32
N PHE A 5 20.24 14.54 21.30
CA PHE A 5 20.95 14.83 20.05
C PHE A 5 22.04 13.79 19.85
N GLY A 6 21.75 12.79 19.02
CA GLY A 6 22.67 11.70 18.69
C GLY A 6 22.04 10.34 18.42
N GLN A 7 20.71 10.18 18.52
CA GLN A 7 20.09 8.91 18.13
C GLN A 7 20.09 8.78 16.60
N PRO A 8 20.53 7.63 16.05
CA PRO A 8 20.40 7.32 14.64
C PRO A 8 18.96 7.57 14.16
N PRO A 9 18.74 8.16 12.97
CA PRO A 9 17.39 8.39 12.44
C PRO A 9 16.47 7.16 12.49
N LEU A 10 17.06 5.96 12.37
CA LEU A 10 16.36 4.68 12.49
C LEU A 10 15.76 4.42 13.88
N ASP A 11 16.46 4.80 14.95
CA ASP A 11 16.00 4.60 16.33
C ASP A 11 14.88 5.57 16.69
N ILE A 12 14.91 6.77 16.10
CA ILE A 12 13.83 7.75 16.21
C ILE A 12 12.59 7.24 15.46
N ALA A 13 12.77 6.76 14.23
CA ALA A 13 11.70 6.19 13.42
C ALA A 13 10.97 5.03 14.14
N LYS A 14 11.72 4.08 14.71
CA LYS A 14 11.16 2.94 15.47
C LYS A 14 10.36 3.35 16.72
N ARG A 15 10.62 4.53 17.28
CA ARG A 15 9.87 5.07 18.45
C ARG A 15 8.65 5.88 18.06
N VAL A 16 8.68 6.52 16.89
CA VAL A 16 7.63 7.42 16.42
C VAL A 16 6.57 6.66 15.64
N PHE A 17 6.95 5.60 14.92
CA PHE A 17 6.01 4.76 14.21
C PHE A 17 5.44 3.66 15.11
N TYR A 18 4.18 3.29 14.87
CA TYR A 18 3.59 2.11 15.50
C TYR A 18 4.39 0.84 15.10
N PRO A 19 4.36 -0.23 15.93
CA PRO A 19 4.94 -1.51 15.53
C PRO A 19 4.42 -1.94 14.15
N ASP A 20 5.32 -2.36 13.26
CA ASP A 20 5.08 -2.73 11.85
C ASP A 20 4.73 -1.56 10.90
N TRP A 21 4.82 -0.32 11.36
CA TRP A 21 4.51 0.87 10.57
C TRP A 21 5.79 1.61 10.19
N HIS A 22 5.90 2.04 8.94
CA HIS A 22 7.11 2.70 8.40
C HIS A 22 6.85 4.13 7.92
N TYR A 23 5.70 4.70 8.26
CA TYR A 23 5.30 6.07 7.91
C TYR A 23 4.32 6.66 8.94
N TYR A 24 4.21 7.99 8.97
CA TYR A 24 3.26 8.69 9.84
C TYR A 24 1.85 8.49 9.31
N ILE A 25 0.97 7.96 10.15
CA ILE A 25 -0.41 7.66 9.78
C ILE A 25 -1.35 8.58 10.55
N ASN A 26 -2.24 9.25 9.82
CA ASN A 26 -3.27 10.11 10.41
C ASN A 26 -4.45 9.31 10.99
N HIS A 27 -4.56 8.00 10.73
CA HIS A 27 -5.63 7.12 11.21
C HIS A 27 -5.13 5.72 11.57
N ALA A 28 -5.12 5.38 12.87
CA ALA A 28 -4.56 4.13 13.42
C ALA A 28 -5.09 2.80 12.84
N GLN A 29 -6.19 2.81 12.09
CA GLN A 29 -6.78 1.62 11.47
C GLN A 29 -6.43 1.46 9.97
N LYS A 30 -5.87 2.49 9.31
CA LYS A 30 -5.48 2.44 7.89
C LYS A 30 -4.05 1.94 7.76
N THR A 31 -3.87 0.65 8.02
CA THR A 31 -2.57 -0.05 7.91
C THR A 31 -2.10 -0.13 6.46
N GLN A 32 -0.83 -0.52 6.25
CA GLN A 32 -0.36 -0.91 4.91
C GLN A 32 -1.23 -2.04 4.32
N THR A 33 -1.62 -3.02 5.13
CA THR A 33 -2.50 -4.12 4.70
C THR A 33 -3.88 -3.62 4.27
N TYR A 34 -4.46 -2.63 4.95
CA TYR A 34 -5.71 -2.00 4.52
C TYR A 34 -5.59 -1.41 3.11
N TYR A 35 -4.50 -0.67 2.84
CA TYR A 35 -4.28 -0.07 1.52
C TYR A 35 -3.98 -1.12 0.44
N GLU A 36 -3.18 -2.14 0.76
CA GLU A 36 -2.94 -3.28 -0.14
C GLU A 36 -4.27 -3.95 -0.52
N PHE A 37 -5.12 -4.17 0.48
CA PHE A 37 -6.41 -4.81 0.31
C PHE A 37 -7.35 -3.99 -0.59
N ILE A 38 -7.31 -2.66 -0.55
CA ILE A 38 -8.04 -1.81 -1.51
C ILE A 38 -7.59 -2.09 -2.95
N LEU A 39 -6.29 -2.17 -3.21
CA LEU A 39 -5.80 -2.39 -4.57
C LEU A 39 -6.12 -3.80 -5.07
N VAL A 40 -6.15 -4.79 -4.18
CA VAL A 40 -6.51 -6.18 -4.52
C VAL A 40 -8.03 -6.35 -4.69
N ASP A 41 -8.85 -5.87 -3.75
CA ASP A 41 -10.32 -5.99 -3.78
C ASP A 41 -10.93 -5.27 -4.99
N THR A 42 -10.30 -4.18 -5.42
CA THR A 42 -10.73 -3.46 -6.62
C THR A 42 -10.23 -4.09 -7.92
N ASP A 43 -9.50 -5.22 -7.90
CA ASP A 43 -8.78 -5.81 -9.04
C ASP A 43 -7.84 -4.82 -9.75
N SER A 44 -7.26 -3.86 -9.01
CA SER A 44 -6.33 -2.89 -9.58
C SER A 44 -4.93 -3.49 -9.72
N ILE A 45 -4.55 -4.39 -8.80
CA ILE A 45 -3.28 -5.10 -8.86
C ILE A 45 -3.45 -6.59 -8.54
N LYS A 46 -2.50 -7.39 -9.02
CA LYS A 46 -2.15 -8.69 -8.44
C LYS A 46 -0.77 -8.61 -7.82
N ILE A 47 -0.58 -9.27 -6.69
CA ILE A 47 0.72 -9.35 -6.02
C ILE A 47 1.25 -10.78 -6.01
N ASN A 48 2.57 -10.92 -6.11
CA ASN A 48 3.27 -12.19 -6.08
C ASN A 48 4.49 -12.07 -5.15
N PRO A 49 4.31 -12.24 -3.83
CA PRO A 49 5.39 -12.16 -2.87
C PRO A 49 6.36 -13.34 -3.05
N LYS A 50 7.65 -13.05 -2.94
CA LYS A 50 8.74 -14.01 -3.09
C LYS A 50 9.50 -14.17 -1.77
N PRO A 51 9.25 -15.28 -1.05
CA PRO A 51 9.95 -15.55 0.20
C PRO A 51 11.41 -15.95 -0.03
N ASP A 52 12.26 -15.73 0.97
CA ASP A 52 13.61 -16.26 0.99
C ASP A 52 13.57 -17.81 1.03
N PRO A 53 14.31 -18.53 0.16
CA PRO A 53 14.32 -19.99 0.15
C PRO A 53 14.78 -20.63 1.47
N LYS A 54 15.60 -19.93 2.25
CA LYS A 54 16.13 -20.35 3.55
C LYS A 54 15.27 -19.84 4.71
N ASN A 55 14.50 -18.76 4.52
CA ASN A 55 13.57 -18.23 5.51
C ASN A 55 12.21 -17.86 4.86
N PRO A 56 11.26 -18.81 4.81
CA PRO A 56 9.96 -18.57 4.16
C PRO A 56 9.12 -17.43 4.76
N ARG A 57 9.42 -16.98 5.99
CA ARG A 57 8.74 -15.85 6.63
C ARG A 57 9.28 -14.50 6.16
N LEU A 58 10.46 -14.47 5.55
CA LEU A 58 11.08 -13.27 5.03
C LEU A 58 10.67 -13.08 3.57
N ILE A 59 9.74 -12.16 3.31
CA ILE A 59 9.46 -11.73 1.93
C ILE A 59 10.61 -10.83 1.47
N THR A 60 11.36 -11.28 0.48
CA THR A 60 12.52 -10.55 -0.04
C THR A 60 12.11 -9.52 -1.09
N HIS A 61 11.18 -9.91 -1.96
CA HIS A 61 10.63 -9.02 -2.97
C HIS A 61 9.20 -9.41 -3.31
N THR A 62 8.45 -8.46 -3.88
CA THR A 62 7.09 -8.70 -4.34
C THR A 62 6.95 -8.16 -5.76
N SER A 63 6.50 -9.01 -6.68
CA SER A 63 6.08 -8.53 -8.01
C SER A 63 4.64 -8.03 -7.94
N VAL A 64 4.40 -6.85 -8.52
CA VAL A 64 3.09 -6.18 -8.61
C VAL A 64 2.73 -6.11 -10.08
N PHE A 65 1.59 -6.71 -10.41
CA PHE A 65 1.02 -6.71 -11.75
C PHE A 65 -0.15 -5.75 -11.77
N ILE A 66 0.04 -4.57 -12.36
CA ILE A 66 -0.97 -3.53 -12.47
C ILE A 66 -1.98 -3.93 -13.54
N GLN A 67 -3.24 -4.07 -13.14
CA GLN A 67 -4.32 -4.54 -14.01
C GLN A 67 -5.24 -3.41 -14.48
N LYS A 68 -5.45 -2.38 -13.66
CA LYS A 68 -6.17 -1.16 -14.00
C LYS A 68 -5.89 -0.05 -12.99
N ILE A 69 -6.11 1.20 -13.41
CA ILE A 69 -6.13 2.36 -12.51
C ILE A 69 -7.54 2.95 -12.56
N ILE A 70 -8.24 3.03 -11.44
CA ILE A 70 -9.62 3.53 -11.42
C ILE A 70 -9.59 5.06 -11.43
N THR A 71 -10.11 5.65 -12.51
CA THR A 71 -10.34 7.09 -12.60
C THR A 71 -11.53 7.53 -11.73
N LEU A 72 -11.61 8.83 -11.42
CA LEU A 72 -12.76 9.37 -10.69
C LEU A 72 -14.09 9.11 -11.43
N SER A 73 -14.08 9.17 -12.77
CA SER A 73 -15.26 8.85 -13.59
C SER A 73 -15.66 7.37 -13.51
N GLU A 74 -14.70 6.45 -13.45
CA GLU A 74 -14.96 5.01 -13.36
C GLU A 74 -15.37 4.58 -11.95
N TRP A 75 -15.10 5.39 -10.92
CA TRP A 75 -15.47 5.11 -9.54
C TRP A 75 -17.00 4.92 -9.37
N GLY A 76 -17.80 5.59 -10.20
CA GLY A 76 -19.24 5.37 -10.36
C GLY A 76 -20.13 5.86 -9.21
N GLN A 77 -19.56 6.53 -8.20
CA GLN A 77 -20.30 7.14 -7.09
C GLN A 77 -19.61 8.43 -6.61
N ASN A 78 -20.22 9.16 -5.68
CA ASN A 78 -19.57 10.30 -5.04
C ASN A 78 -18.23 9.84 -4.41
N PRO A 79 -17.10 10.53 -4.66
CA PRO A 79 -15.78 10.11 -4.17
C PRO A 79 -15.65 10.09 -2.64
N HIS A 80 -16.52 10.81 -1.93
CA HIS A 80 -16.58 10.80 -0.47
C HIS A 80 -17.41 9.64 0.08
N HIS A 81 -18.28 9.03 -0.73
CA HIS A 81 -19.05 7.87 -0.29
C HIS A 81 -18.15 6.64 -0.20
N PHE A 82 -18.35 5.91 0.90
CA PHE A 82 -17.65 4.67 1.18
C PHE A 82 -18.25 3.50 0.39
N LYS A 83 -17.39 2.65 -0.16
CA LYS A 83 -17.69 1.28 -0.59
C LYS A 83 -17.33 0.32 0.54
N GLN A 84 -17.94 -0.86 0.51
CA GLN A 84 -17.53 -1.97 1.35
C GLN A 84 -16.57 -2.86 0.60
N PHE A 85 -15.64 -3.49 1.32
CA PHE A 85 -14.84 -4.58 0.76
C PHE A 85 -15.72 -5.77 0.38
N THR A 86 -15.36 -6.47 -0.70
CA THR A 86 -16.04 -7.70 -1.12
C THR A 86 -15.75 -8.85 -0.16
N ALA A 87 -14.55 -8.86 0.42
CA ALA A 87 -14.13 -9.81 1.44
C ALA A 87 -14.06 -9.15 2.83
N SER A 88 -14.15 -9.97 3.89
CA SER A 88 -14.15 -9.49 5.27
C SER A 88 -12.82 -8.82 5.63
N PHE A 89 -12.88 -7.61 6.17
CA PHE A 89 -11.74 -6.85 6.68
C PHE A 89 -12.14 -6.03 7.91
N ASP A 90 -11.23 -5.85 8.86
CA ASP A 90 -11.51 -5.20 10.16
C ASP A 90 -12.08 -3.78 10.03
N LEU A 91 -11.52 -3.01 9.09
CA LEU A 91 -12.09 -1.74 8.66
C LEU A 91 -12.84 -1.97 7.34
N PRO A 92 -14.15 -2.23 7.34
CA PRO A 92 -14.84 -2.83 6.21
C PRO A 92 -15.15 -1.85 5.06
N ILE A 93 -14.63 -0.62 5.10
CA ILE A 93 -15.02 0.47 4.21
C ILE A 93 -13.84 1.29 3.69
N TYR A 94 -13.97 1.79 2.46
CA TYR A 94 -12.99 2.69 1.82
C TYR A 94 -13.69 3.62 0.81
N ASN A 95 -13.11 4.78 0.52
CA ASN A 95 -13.62 5.71 -0.49
C ASN A 95 -12.59 5.96 -1.61
N TYR A 96 -12.91 6.82 -2.59
CA TYR A 96 -12.01 7.07 -3.72
C TYR A 96 -10.66 7.65 -3.30
N PHE A 97 -10.65 8.53 -2.30
CA PHE A 97 -9.40 9.09 -1.80
C PHE A 97 -8.55 8.04 -1.11
N ASN A 98 -9.16 7.07 -0.43
CA ASN A 98 -8.41 5.93 0.12
C ASN A 98 -7.85 5.02 -0.97
N TYR A 99 -8.54 4.91 -2.12
CA TYR A 99 -8.01 4.23 -3.30
C TYR A 99 -6.78 4.94 -3.89
N VAL A 100 -6.83 6.27 -4.03
CA VAL A 100 -5.67 7.06 -4.47
C VAL A 100 -4.50 6.92 -3.49
N ASP A 101 -4.77 7.08 -2.20
CA ASP A 101 -3.80 6.88 -1.12
C ASP A 101 -3.20 5.46 -1.12
N ALA A 102 -3.98 4.46 -1.53
CA ALA A 102 -3.54 3.06 -1.52
C ALA A 102 -2.33 2.83 -2.44
N TRP A 103 -2.26 3.51 -3.58
CA TRP A 103 -1.11 3.46 -4.48
C TRP A 103 0.17 3.95 -3.81
N LYS A 104 0.09 4.90 -2.88
CA LYS A 104 1.26 5.37 -2.14
C LYS A 104 1.60 4.44 -0.96
N TYR A 105 0.63 4.15 -0.13
CA TYR A 105 0.89 3.55 1.19
C TYR A 105 1.09 2.04 1.16
N THR A 106 0.56 1.34 0.15
CA THR A 106 0.79 -0.11 -0.03
C THR A 106 2.27 -0.43 -0.15
N PHE A 107 3.02 0.38 -0.91
CA PHE A 107 4.41 0.09 -1.24
C PHE A 107 5.43 0.65 -0.25
N LEU A 108 4.96 1.15 0.90
CA LEU A 108 5.83 1.52 2.03
C LEU A 108 6.14 0.34 2.96
N PHE A 109 5.66 -0.86 2.65
CA PHE A 109 6.05 -2.07 3.35
C PHE A 109 7.57 -2.24 3.35
N LYS A 110 8.11 -2.62 4.50
CA LYS A 110 9.48 -3.09 4.66
C LYS A 110 9.44 -4.43 5.37
N ASN A 111 10.33 -5.33 4.97
CA ASN A 111 10.53 -6.56 5.71
C ASN A 111 11.38 -6.30 6.97
N ILE A 112 11.51 -7.31 7.83
CA ILE A 112 12.27 -7.23 9.09
C ILE A 112 13.75 -6.86 8.93
N GLU A 113 14.27 -6.90 7.70
CA GLU A 113 15.67 -6.57 7.39
C GLU A 113 15.81 -5.20 6.71
N ASP A 114 14.71 -4.46 6.49
CA ASP A 114 14.69 -3.21 5.72
C ASP A 114 15.23 -3.36 4.27
N ARG A 115 15.13 -4.57 3.68
CA ARG A 115 15.68 -4.91 2.35
C ARG A 115 14.63 -5.37 1.34
N HIS A 116 13.35 -5.14 1.62
CA HIS A 116 12.28 -5.51 0.69
C HIS A 116 12.37 -4.69 -0.61
N SER A 117 12.08 -5.33 -1.75
CA SER A 117 12.02 -4.68 -3.06
C SER A 117 10.69 -4.94 -3.77
N TRP A 118 10.17 -3.92 -4.45
CA TRP A 118 8.98 -4.01 -5.29
C TRP A 118 9.35 -4.05 -6.77
N PHE A 119 8.72 -4.94 -7.54
CA PHE A 119 8.89 -5.02 -8.99
C PHE A 119 7.55 -4.78 -9.68
N PHE A 120 7.45 -3.70 -10.46
CA PHE A 120 6.20 -3.30 -11.10
C PHE A 120 6.15 -3.72 -12.57
N CYS A 121 5.04 -4.33 -12.98
CA CYS A 121 4.75 -4.65 -14.36
C CYS A 121 3.29 -4.32 -14.67
N PHE A 122 3.00 -3.88 -15.89
CA PHE A 122 1.61 -3.90 -16.38
C PHE A 122 1.23 -5.33 -16.75
N ASP A 123 0.11 -5.81 -16.21
CA ASP A 123 -0.42 -7.13 -16.53
C ASP A 123 -0.87 -7.19 -17.99
N LYS A 124 -0.89 -8.38 -18.59
CA LYS A 124 -1.44 -8.58 -19.94
C LYS A 124 -2.94 -8.25 -20.03
N THR A 125 -3.65 -8.27 -18.90
CA THR A 125 -5.04 -7.84 -18.80
C THR A 125 -5.20 -6.32 -18.81
N PHE A 126 -4.12 -5.56 -18.62
CA PHE A 126 -4.16 -4.09 -18.63
C PHE A 126 -4.68 -3.58 -19.96
N LYS A 127 -5.84 -2.91 -19.92
CA LYS A 127 -6.47 -2.33 -21.11
C LYS A 127 -6.00 -0.90 -21.29
N LYS A 128 -6.05 -0.42 -22.54
CA LYS A 128 -5.86 1.01 -22.80
C LYS A 128 -6.96 1.78 -22.06
N GLN A 129 -6.55 2.68 -21.20
CA GLN A 129 -7.41 3.53 -20.39
C GLN A 129 -6.78 4.91 -20.25
N THR A 130 -7.59 5.90 -19.86
CA THR A 130 -7.06 7.20 -19.42
C THR A 130 -6.36 7.01 -18.08
N ILE A 131 -5.11 7.48 -17.99
CA ILE A 131 -4.34 7.46 -16.74
C ILE A 131 -4.56 8.79 -16.01
N PRO A 132 -5.04 8.77 -14.75
CA PRO A 132 -5.16 10.00 -13.96
C PRO A 132 -3.81 10.68 -13.75
N TYR A 133 -3.78 12.02 -13.73
CA TYR A 133 -2.55 12.78 -13.46
C TYR A 133 -1.91 12.40 -12.12
N TRP A 134 -2.71 12.20 -11.06
CA TRP A 134 -2.19 11.79 -9.76
C TRP A 134 -1.43 10.46 -9.78
N PHE A 135 -1.73 9.57 -10.75
CA PHE A 135 -1.03 8.29 -10.90
C PHE A 135 0.27 8.45 -11.69
N ILE A 136 0.35 9.45 -12.58
CA ILE A 136 1.59 9.79 -13.29
C ILE A 136 2.60 10.41 -12.30
N ASP A 137 2.10 11.16 -11.31
CA ASP A 137 2.92 11.79 -10.27
C ASP A 137 3.36 10.83 -9.14
N TRP A 138 2.82 9.60 -9.11
CA TRP A 138 3.16 8.55 -8.15
C TRP A 138 4.47 7.85 -8.53
#